data_AF-A0ABD5S5M8-F1
#
_entry.id   AF-A0ABD5S5M8-F1
#
_cell.length_a   1.000
_cell.length_b   1.000
_cell.length_c   1.000
_cell.angle_alpha   90.00
_cell.angle_beta   90.00
_cell.angle_gamma   90.00
#
_symmetry.space_group_name_H-M   'P 1'
#
loop_
_entity.id
_entity.type
_entity.pdbx_description
1 polymer ?
#
loop_
_entity_poly.entity_id
_entity_poly.type
_entity_poly.pdbx_seq_one_letter_code
_entity_poly.pdbx_strand_id
1 'polypeptide(L)' 'MERVVTVVPDEGLHARPASKFVSTANEFDSEIRVGRADDGEPVPANSMLAVTGLDVRGGEGDADQR' A
#
# COMPACT_ATOMS: atom_id res chain seq x y z
N MET A 1 -11.17 -5.03 9.98
CA MET A 1 -11.40 -5.72 8.70
C MET A 1 -10.09 -5.69 7.94
N GLU A 2 -9.73 -6.78 7.28
CA GLU A 2 -8.48 -6.89 6.52
C GLU A 2 -8.79 -7.34 5.09
N ARG A 3 -8.00 -6.87 4.13
CA ARG A 3 -8.10 -7.29 2.72
C ARG A 3 -6.75 -7.20 2.03
N VAL A 4 -6.40 -8.25 1.30
CA VAL A 4 -5.28 -8.26 0.36
C VAL A 4 -5.79 -7.89 -1.03
N VAL A 5 -5.03 -7.06 -1.75
CA VAL A 5 -5.33 -6.59 -3.11
C VAL A 5 -4.07 -6.56 -3.95
N THR A 6 -4.21 -6.74 -5.25
CA THR A 6 -3.10 -6.64 -6.20
C THR A 6 -2.81 -5.18 -6.54
N VAL A 7 -1.54 -4.78 -6.48
CA VAL A 7 -1.08 -3.47 -6.96
C VAL A 7 -0.98 -3.51 -8.48
N VAL A 8 -1.97 -2.93 -9.15
CA VAL A 8 -2.06 -2.92 -10.62
C VAL A 8 -1.06 -1.98 -11.31
N PRO A 9 -0.71 -0.79 -10.79
CA PRO A 9 0.28 0.06 -11.44
C PRO A 9 1.63 -0.64 -11.57
N ASP A 10 2.21 -0.66 -12.77
CA ASP A 10 3.51 -1.28 -13.05
C ASP A 10 4.63 -0.68 -12.18
N GLU A 11 4.52 0.62 -11.92
CA GLU A 11 5.44 1.36 -11.06
C GLU A 11 5.25 1.05 -9.56
N GLY A 12 4.25 0.27 -9.16
CA GLY A 12 4.01 -0.06 -7.76
C GLY A 12 3.42 1.10 -6.94
N LEU A 13 3.55 1.02 -5.61
CA LEU A 13 2.97 1.99 -4.68
C LEU A 13 3.99 3.05 -4.25
N HIS A 14 4.50 3.81 -5.23
CA HIS A 14 5.41 4.93 -4.98
C HIS A 14 5.02 6.18 -5.81
N ALA A 15 5.73 7.30 -5.64
CA ALA A 15 5.52 8.54 -6.39
C ALA A 15 4.05 9.00 -6.47
N ARG A 16 3.47 9.13 -7.68
CA ARG A 16 2.10 9.62 -7.89
C ARG A 16 1.02 8.67 -7.32
N PRO A 17 1.06 7.36 -7.57
CA PRO A 17 0.17 6.39 -6.91
C PRO A 17 0.17 6.49 -5.39
N ALA A 18 1.36 6.53 -4.77
CA ALA A 18 1.47 6.66 -3.31
C ALA A 18 0.90 7.99 -2.80
N SER A 19 1.14 9.09 -3.50
CA SER A 19 0.55 10.39 -3.15
C SER A 19 -0.97 10.33 -3.16
N LYS A 20 -1.58 9.73 -4.20
CA LYS A 20 -3.03 9.59 -4.29
C LYS A 20 -3.57 8.71 -3.16
N PHE A 21 -2.94 7.56 -2.92
CA PHE A 21 -3.31 6.63 -1.85
C PHE A 21 -3.29 7.31 -0.48
N VAL A 22 -2.18 7.99 -0.14
CA VAL A 22 -1.99 8.68 1.13
C VAL A 22 -2.97 9.83 1.29
N SER A 23 -3.19 10.63 0.25
CA SER A 23 -4.18 11.71 0.29
C SER A 23 -5.58 11.17 0.55
N THR A 24 -5.99 10.10 -0.12
CA THR A 24 -7.29 9.47 0.11
C THR A 24 -7.39 8.86 1.51
N ALA A 25 -6.33 8.22 2.02
CA ALA A 25 -6.33 7.68 3.40
C ALA A 25 -6.50 8.80 4.45
N ASN A 26 -5.96 10.00 4.20
CA ASN A 26 -6.11 11.17 5.08
C ASN A 26 -7.52 11.77 5.10
N GLU A 27 -8.41 11.40 4.17
CA GLU A 27 -9.80 11.87 4.15
C GLU A 27 -10.70 11.17 5.20
N PHE A 28 -10.18 10.12 5.84
CA PHE A 28 -10.93 9.31 6.80
C PHE A 28 -10.41 9.49 8.23
N ASP A 29 -11.32 9.55 9.21
CA ASP A 29 -10.98 9.59 10.65
C ASP A 29 -10.50 8.23 11.19
N SER A 30 -10.64 7.16 10.42
CA SER A 30 -10.28 5.80 10.84
C SER A 30 -8.77 5.57 10.82
N GLU A 31 -8.26 4.74 11.74
CA GLU A 31 -6.89 4.24 11.63
C GLU A 31 -6.80 3.24 10.46
N ILE A 32 -6.13 3.64 9.38
CA ILE A 32 -5.89 2.81 8.20
C ILE A 32 -4.41 2.43 8.19
N ARG A 33 -4.13 1.12 8.08
CA ARG A 33 -2.78 0.58 7.96
C ARG A 33 -2.63 -0.19 6.66
N VAL A 34 -1.41 -0.21 6.12
CA VAL A 34 -1.07 -0.91 4.87
C VAL A 34 0.26 -1.62 5.02
N GLY A 35 0.37 -2.82 4.46
CA GLY A 35 1.59 -3.64 4.47
C GLY A 35 1.63 -4.53 3.23
N ARG A 36 2.75 -5.22 3.04
CA ARG A 36 2.88 -6.23 1.99
C ARG A 36 2.13 -7.49 2.39
N ALA A 37 1.62 -8.22 1.41
CA ALA A 37 0.85 -9.44 1.66
C ALA A 37 1.69 -10.56 2.29
N ASP A 38 2.97 -10.62 1.92
CA ASP A 38 3.82 -11.78 2.21
C ASP A 38 4.69 -11.61 3.48
N ASP A 39 4.87 -10.39 3.98
CA ASP A 39 5.63 -10.11 5.22
C ASP A 39 5.52 -8.63 5.65
N GLY A 40 5.71 -8.39 6.95
CA GLY A 40 5.95 -7.06 7.52
C GLY A 40 4.83 -6.50 8.38
N GLU A 41 5.23 -5.69 9.38
CA GLU A 41 4.30 -4.93 10.22
C GLU A 41 3.62 -3.83 9.36
N PRO A 42 2.28 -3.77 9.32
CA PRO A 42 1.58 -2.73 8.59
C PRO A 42 1.94 -1.34 9.10
N VAL A 43 2.15 -0.40 8.19
CA VAL A 43 2.49 0.99 8.51
C VAL A 43 1.26 1.89 8.37
N PRO A 44 1.26 3.10 8.97
CA PRO A 44 0.18 4.07 8.80
C PRO A 44 0.00 4.45 7.32
N ALA A 45 -1.20 4.23 6.77
CA ALA A 45 -1.52 4.49 5.37
C ALA A 45 -1.55 5.99 5.01
N ASN A 46 -1.64 6.85 6.03
CA ASN A 46 -1.63 8.30 5.90
C ASN A 46 -0.21 8.92 5.91
N SER A 47 0.85 8.10 5.99
CA SER A 47 2.24 8.56 6.01
C SER A 47 2.94 8.27 4.68
N MET A 48 3.26 9.33 3.92
CA MET A 48 3.95 9.20 2.63
C MET A 48 5.32 8.51 2.75
N LEU A 49 6.07 8.83 3.80
CA LEU A 49 7.38 8.23 4.06
C LEU A 49 7.24 6.73 4.36
N ALA A 50 6.27 6.35 5.18
CA ALA A 50 6.09 4.96 5.58
C ALA A 50 5.59 4.12 4.40
N VAL A 51 4.60 4.62 3.65
CA VAL A 51 4.03 3.93 2.47
C VAL A 51 5.08 3.72 1.39
N THR A 52 5.86 4.75 1.04
CA THR A 52 6.91 4.61 0.02
C THR A 52 8.04 3.69 0.48
N GLY A 53 8.32 3.65 1.79
CA GLY A 53 9.31 2.77 2.40
C GLY A 53 8.97 1.28 2.35
N LEU A 54 7.72 0.91 2.03
CA LEU A 54 7.32 -0.49 1.86
C LEU A 54 7.91 -1.14 0.59
N ASP A 55 8.40 -0.34 -0.37
CA ASP A 55 8.93 -0.83 -1.67
C ASP A 55 7.99 -1.80 -2.40
N VAL A 56 6.68 -1.53 -2.38
CA VAL A 56 5.67 -2.36 -3.06
C VAL A 56 5.72 -2.15 -4.57
N ARG A 57 5.84 -3.24 -5.31
CA ARG A 57 5.99 -3.31 -6.77
C ARG A 57 4.67 -3.66 -7.45
N GLY A 58 4.57 -3.34 -8.73
CA GLY A 58 3.46 -3.78 -9.58
C GLY A 58 3.32 -5.30 -9.59
N GLY A 59 2.09 -5.79 -9.52
CA GLY A 59 1.75 -7.21 -9.45
C GLY A 59 1.83 -7.85 -8.06
N GLU A 60 2.35 -7.17 -7.04
CA GLU A 60 2.32 -7.69 -5.67
C GLU A 60 0.91 -7.72 -5.10
N GLY A 61 0.60 -8.76 -4.30
CA GLY A 61 -0.74 -9.05 -3.75
C GLY A 61 -1.48 -10.17 -4.48
N ASP A 62 -0.91 -10.68 -5.57
CA ASP A 62 -1.37 -11.86 -6.28
C ASP A 62 -0.70 -13.11 -5.71
N ALA A 63 -1.43 -13.90 -4.93
CA ALA A 63 -0.92 -15.14 -4.33
C ALA A 63 -0.65 -16.26 -5.36
N ASP A 64 -1.00 -16.05 -6.64
CA ASP A 64 -0.99 -17.06 -7.71
C ASP A 64 0.23 -16.94 -8.66
N GLN A 65 1.14 -15.98 -8.42
CA GLN A 65 2.35 -15.80 -9.26
C GLN A 65 3.59 -16.58 -8.76
N ARG A 66 3.39 -17.69 -8.05
CA ARG A 66 4.46 -18.67 -7.73
C ARG A 66 4.44 -19.85 -8.69
#